data_AF-A0A382PJG4-F1
#
_entry.id   AF-A0A382PJG4-F1
#
_cell.length_a   1.000
_cell.length_b   1.000
_cell.length_c   1.000
_cell.angle_alpha   90.00
_cell.angle_beta   90.00
_cell.angle_gamma   90.00
#
_symmetry.space_group_name_H-M   'P 1'
#
loop_
_entity.id
_entity.type
_entity.pdbx_description
1 polymer ?
#
loop_
_entity_poly.entity_id
_entity_poly.type
_entity_poly.pdbx_seq_one_letter_code
_entity_poly.pdbx_strand_id
1 'polypeptide(L)'
;KHAPLIITKATNFRTECDKLEIVYGDVNYKPSGSPKYTYERFKITYECKPSTIPNKSATPMVSGGFPPIQAFAIFKSKVKWNESSNDWWKPANDKDSRTFENELIVDYVQDLIFNAIDEEGLLINPPPTPSNAKKDYLYKIKTVDIALNVRSTKEFFRNKKKRDFFALGDKARDGSGANTKVKNDKFLRETIVVSAHVRNLGLQ
;
A
#
# COMPACT_ATOMS: atom_id res chain seq x y z
N LYS A 1 -9.21 3.71 15.85
CA LYS A 1 -7.81 4.11 15.58
C LYS A 1 -6.78 3.01 15.86
N HIS A 2 -7.11 1.99 16.65
CA HIS A 2 -6.19 0.92 17.04
C HIS A 2 -6.43 -0.42 16.35
N ALA A 3 -7.18 -0.41 15.25
CA ALA A 3 -7.33 -1.61 14.45
C ALA A 3 -5.94 -2.07 14.00
N PRO A 4 -5.56 -3.32 14.27
CA PRO A 4 -4.19 -3.77 14.06
C PRO A 4 -3.82 -3.88 12.58
N LEU A 5 -4.81 -4.12 11.72
CA LEU A 5 -4.66 -4.11 10.27
C LEU A 5 -5.92 -3.51 9.62
N ILE A 6 -5.74 -2.58 8.68
CA ILE A 6 -6.81 -2.05 7.84
C ILE A 6 -6.34 -2.10 6.39
N ILE A 7 -7.18 -2.67 5.53
CA ILE A 7 -7.03 -2.56 4.07
C ILE A 7 -8.11 -1.62 3.56
N THR A 8 -7.70 -0.54 2.88
CA THR A 8 -8.60 0.34 2.15
C THR A 8 -8.50 0.02 0.67
N LYS A 9 -9.62 -0.40 0.06
CA LYS A 9 -9.67 -0.66 -1.39
C LYS A 9 -9.69 0.65 -2.16
N ALA A 10 -8.96 0.70 -3.28
CA ALA A 10 -9.07 1.82 -4.22
C ALA A 10 -10.49 1.93 -4.78
N THR A 11 -10.97 3.15 -4.93
CA THR A 11 -12.27 3.42 -5.59
C THR A 11 -12.06 3.95 -7.01
N ASN A 12 -10.95 4.65 -7.25
CA ASN A 12 -10.55 5.11 -8.57
C ASN A 12 -9.21 4.48 -8.98
N PHE A 13 -9.29 3.37 -9.70
CA PHE A 13 -8.12 2.62 -10.17
C PHE A 13 -7.20 3.41 -11.13
N ARG A 14 -7.62 4.57 -11.66
CA ARG A 14 -6.74 5.43 -12.49
C ARG A 14 -5.73 6.21 -11.67
N THR A 15 -6.06 6.54 -10.43
CA THR A 15 -5.30 7.47 -9.58
C THR A 15 -4.86 6.86 -8.26
N GLU A 16 -5.37 5.67 -7.92
CA GLU A 16 -5.15 5.02 -6.63
C GLU A 16 -4.82 3.54 -6.78
N CYS A 17 -4.18 3.00 -5.74
CA CYS A 17 -4.06 1.57 -5.45
C CYS A 17 -4.71 1.28 -4.09
N ASP A 18 -4.76 0.01 -3.70
CA ASP A 18 -5.16 -0.34 -2.33
C ASP A 18 -4.13 0.22 -1.34
N LYS A 19 -4.60 0.56 -0.13
CA LYS A 19 -3.77 1.05 0.99
C LYS A 19 -3.81 0.06 2.13
N LEU A 20 -2.67 -0.18 2.76
CA LEU A 20 -2.53 -1.04 3.93
C LEU A 20 -2.04 -0.21 5.12
N GLU A 21 -2.76 -0.29 6.23
CA GLU A 21 -2.35 0.29 7.52
C GLU A 21 -2.15 -0.84 8.53
N ILE A 22 -1.00 -0.84 9.23
CA ILE A 22 -0.66 -1.82 10.27
C ILE A 22 -0.35 -1.06 11.55
N VAL A 23 -1.03 -1.41 12.64
CA VAL A 23 -0.77 -0.88 13.99
C VAL A 23 -0.11 -1.95 14.83
N TYR A 24 1.02 -1.61 15.46
CA TYR A 24 1.76 -2.50 16.35
C TYR A 24 2.33 -1.76 17.56
N GLY A 25 2.58 -2.52 18.62
CA GLY A 25 3.26 -2.02 19.83
C GLY A 25 4.76 -2.22 19.75
N ASP A 26 5.50 -1.36 20.45
CA ASP A 26 6.94 -1.46 20.69
C ASP A 26 7.23 -1.19 22.17
N VAL A 27 8.40 -1.62 22.64
CA VAL A 27 8.82 -1.44 24.04
C VAL A 27 10.07 -0.59 24.07
N ASN A 28 9.98 0.55 24.73
CA ASN A 28 11.13 1.39 25.03
C ASN A 28 11.63 1.08 26.45
N TYR A 29 12.83 0.50 26.52
CA TYR A 29 13.49 0.13 27.78
C TYR A 29 14.49 1.22 28.20
N LYS A 30 14.29 1.75 29.40
CA LYS A 30 15.19 2.72 30.04
C LYS A 30 15.71 2.11 31.35
N PRO A 31 16.96 1.60 31.38
CA PRO A 31 17.50 0.86 32.53
C PRO A 31 17.39 1.60 33.87
N SER A 32 17.64 2.92 33.84
CA SER A 32 17.58 3.83 34.98
C SER A 32 16.24 4.58 35.11
N GLY A 33 15.26 4.30 34.26
CA GLY A 33 13.96 4.96 34.26
C GLY A 33 12.97 4.37 35.27
N SER A 34 12.00 5.18 35.68
CA SER A 34 10.80 4.73 36.40
C SER A 34 9.56 5.26 35.66
N PRO A 35 8.78 4.41 34.96
CA PRO A 35 8.95 2.96 34.81
C PRO A 35 10.13 2.59 33.90
N LYS A 36 10.70 1.39 34.11
CA LYS A 36 11.80 0.85 33.28
C LYS A 36 11.37 0.54 31.85
N TYR A 37 10.10 0.17 31.67
CA TYR A 37 9.51 -0.14 30.38
C TYR A 37 8.38 0.84 30.10
N THR A 38 8.41 1.47 28.95
CA THR A 38 7.31 2.27 28.42
C THR A 38 6.86 1.66 27.09
N TYR A 39 5.55 1.48 26.95
CA TYR A 39 4.96 0.92 25.73
C TYR A 39 4.63 2.03 24.76
N GLU A 40 5.02 1.85 23.51
CA GLU A 40 4.77 2.78 22.44
C GLU A 40 3.93 2.08 21.37
N ARG A 41 3.16 2.86 20.61
CA ARG A 41 2.35 2.34 19.51
C ARG A 41 2.72 3.06 18.23
N PHE A 42 2.89 2.30 17.17
CA PHE A 42 3.19 2.81 15.84
C PHE A 42 2.14 2.37 14.85
N LYS A 43 1.95 3.18 13.82
CA LYS A 43 1.21 2.81 12.61
C LYS A 43 2.12 2.94 11.41
N ILE A 44 2.19 1.90 10.60
CA ILE A 44 2.80 1.93 9.28
C ILE A 44 1.71 1.98 8.23
N THR A 45 1.88 2.84 7.23
CA THR A 45 0.99 2.91 6.07
C THR A 45 1.78 2.64 4.79
N TYR A 46 1.26 1.77 3.93
CA TYR A 46 1.71 1.60 2.55
C TYR A 46 0.63 2.12 1.61
N GLU A 47 0.99 3.07 0.74
CA GLU A 47 0.08 3.68 -0.22
C GLU A 47 0.78 3.99 -1.55
N CYS A 48 -0.01 4.00 -2.63
CA CYS A 48 0.46 4.49 -3.93
C CYS A 48 0.29 6.01 -4.03
N LYS A 49 1.26 6.66 -4.67
CA LYS A 49 1.15 8.04 -5.17
C LYS A 49 1.54 8.07 -6.65
N PRO A 50 1.06 9.02 -7.45
CA PRO A 50 1.55 9.18 -8.82
C PRO A 50 3.07 9.33 -8.85
N SER A 51 3.73 8.64 -9.78
CA SER A 51 5.17 8.77 -9.96
C SER A 51 5.56 10.20 -10.34
N THR A 52 6.72 10.65 -9.87
CA THR A 52 7.31 11.93 -10.24
C THR A 52 8.44 11.77 -11.26
N ILE A 53 8.75 10.55 -11.69
CA ILE A 53 9.83 10.27 -12.64
C ILE A 53 9.50 10.91 -14.00
N PRO A 54 10.36 11.79 -14.55
CA PRO A 54 10.13 12.42 -15.84
C PRO A 54 10.09 11.41 -16.99
N ASN A 55 9.05 11.46 -17.80
CA ASN A 55 8.92 10.67 -19.02
C ASN A 55 9.69 11.32 -20.18
N LYS A 56 10.99 11.04 -20.26
CA LYS A 56 11.88 11.60 -21.31
C LYS A 56 11.52 11.19 -22.75
N SER A 57 10.60 10.24 -22.92
CA SER A 57 10.10 9.83 -24.24
C SER A 57 8.81 10.55 -24.65
N ALA A 58 8.20 11.34 -23.76
CA ALA A 58 7.07 12.19 -24.09
C ALA A 58 7.54 13.55 -24.63
N THR A 59 6.64 14.26 -25.30
CA THR A 59 6.87 15.65 -25.69
C THR A 59 7.17 16.49 -24.44
N PRO A 60 8.23 17.32 -24.45
CA PRO A 60 8.52 18.25 -23.37
C PRO A 60 7.34 19.18 -23.08
N MET A 61 7.19 19.58 -21.82
CA MET A 61 6.17 20.56 -21.43
C MET A 61 6.58 21.96 -21.91
N VAL A 62 5.59 22.80 -22.21
CA VAL A 62 5.82 24.20 -22.64
C VAL A 62 6.59 25.00 -21.59
N SER A 63 6.40 24.69 -20.31
CA SER A 63 7.10 25.28 -19.16
C SER A 63 8.52 24.75 -18.92
N GLY A 64 9.02 23.87 -19.81
CA GLY A 64 10.25 23.12 -19.60
C GLY A 64 10.03 21.83 -18.79
N GLY A 65 10.93 20.86 -18.99
CA GLY A 65 10.85 19.53 -18.38
C GLY A 65 9.97 18.54 -19.15
N PHE A 66 9.73 17.36 -18.55
CA PHE A 66 8.92 16.29 -19.12
C PHE A 66 7.77 15.94 -18.18
N PRO A 67 6.60 15.56 -18.72
CA PRO A 67 5.51 15.06 -17.87
C PRO A 67 5.96 13.79 -17.13
N PRO A 68 5.40 13.49 -15.94
CA PRO A 68 5.73 12.26 -15.25
C PRO A 68 5.29 11.02 -16.04
N ILE A 69 5.95 9.91 -15.77
CA ILE A 69 5.50 8.62 -16.29
C ILE A 69 4.10 8.27 -15.77
N GLN A 70 3.31 7.57 -16.59
CA GLN A 70 2.00 7.06 -16.16
C GLN A 70 2.15 5.78 -15.33
N ALA A 71 2.64 5.93 -14.11
CA ALA A 71 2.82 4.88 -13.12
C ALA A 71 2.61 5.44 -11.71
N PHE A 72 2.56 4.54 -10.74
CA PHE A 72 2.58 4.84 -9.32
C PHE A 72 3.96 4.58 -8.73
N ALA A 73 4.18 5.19 -7.58
CA ALA A 73 5.23 4.90 -6.63
C ALA A 73 4.59 4.49 -5.30
N ILE A 74 5.16 3.48 -4.65
CA ILE A 74 4.74 3.05 -3.32
C ILE A 74 5.53 3.83 -2.29
N PHE A 75 4.81 4.47 -1.39
CA PHE A 75 5.36 5.14 -0.24
C PHE A 75 5.00 4.39 1.03
N LYS A 76 5.96 4.39 1.96
CA LYS A 76 5.76 3.95 3.33
C LYS A 76 5.77 5.18 4.24
N SER A 77 4.90 5.19 5.23
CA SER A 77 4.99 6.13 6.34
C SER A 77 4.98 5.36 7.66
N LYS A 78 5.56 5.95 8.69
CA LYS A 78 5.54 5.43 10.05
C LYS A 78 5.26 6.57 11.01
N VAL A 79 4.18 6.46 11.78
CA VAL A 79 3.74 7.47 12.76
C VAL A 79 3.63 6.87 14.15
N LYS A 80 3.88 7.68 15.17
CA LYS A 80 3.79 7.29 16.59
C LYS A 80 2.47 7.74 17.20
N TRP A 81 1.93 6.95 18.11
CA TRP A 81 0.73 7.31 18.86
C TRP A 81 1.01 8.42 19.88
N ASN A 82 0.17 9.45 19.90
CA ASN A 82 0.15 10.50 20.90
C ASN A 82 -0.99 10.26 21.90
N GLU A 83 -0.65 9.86 23.11
CA GLU A 83 -1.62 9.61 24.17
C GLU A 83 -2.32 10.89 24.65
N SER A 84 -1.61 12.02 24.68
CA SER A 84 -2.16 13.29 25.15
C SER A 84 -3.23 13.85 24.21
N SER A 85 -3.05 13.69 22.89
CA SER A 85 -4.02 14.17 21.89
C SER A 85 -5.01 13.09 21.42
N ASN A 86 -4.85 11.84 21.88
CA ASN A 86 -5.62 10.69 21.38
C ASN A 86 -5.58 10.57 19.84
N ASP A 87 -4.40 10.80 19.26
CA ASP A 87 -4.19 10.75 17.81
C ASP A 87 -2.76 10.32 17.41
N TRP A 88 -2.54 10.11 16.12
CA TRP A 88 -1.19 9.88 15.60
C TRP A 88 -0.43 11.19 15.48
N TRP A 89 0.82 11.21 15.97
CA TRP A 89 1.73 12.32 15.74
C TRP A 89 2.01 12.51 14.24
N LYS A 90 2.18 13.76 13.83
CA LYS A 90 2.94 14.07 12.62
C LYS A 90 4.43 13.81 12.93
N PRO A 91 5.16 13.04 12.10
CA PRO A 91 6.57 12.73 12.31
C PRO A 91 7.47 13.96 12.59
N ALA A 92 7.16 15.12 11.99
CA ALA A 92 7.90 16.36 12.25
C ALA A 92 7.85 16.83 13.72
N ASN A 93 6.89 16.35 14.52
CA ASN A 93 6.60 16.87 15.85
C ASN A 93 6.86 15.87 16.99
N ASP A 94 7.06 14.58 16.71
CA ASP A 94 7.20 13.55 17.76
C ASP A 94 8.63 13.40 18.31
N LYS A 95 9.61 14.03 17.67
CA LYS A 95 11.05 13.96 18.00
C LYS A 95 11.59 12.52 18.03
N ASP A 96 11.00 11.60 17.27
CA ASP A 96 11.36 10.19 17.22
C ASP A 96 11.95 9.84 15.85
N SER A 97 13.25 9.60 15.76
CA SER A 97 13.92 9.34 14.48
C SER A 97 13.46 8.06 13.77
N ARG A 98 12.63 7.23 14.42
CA ARG A 98 12.04 6.03 13.83
C ARG A 98 10.79 6.34 12.99
N THR A 99 10.23 7.55 13.08
CA THR A 99 9.03 7.95 12.34
C THR A 99 9.40 8.79 11.12
N PHE A 100 8.53 8.75 10.11
CA PHE A 100 8.73 9.44 8.85
C PHE A 100 7.40 9.57 8.10
N GLU A 101 7.20 10.68 7.40
CA GLU A 101 5.95 10.92 6.66
C GLU A 101 5.90 10.16 5.34
N ASN A 102 7.01 10.12 4.60
CA ASN A 102 7.05 9.53 3.26
C ASN A 102 8.45 9.00 2.95
N GLU A 103 8.56 7.68 2.83
CA GLU A 103 9.74 6.99 2.32
C GLU A 103 9.35 6.28 1.02
N LEU A 104 10.03 6.62 -0.08
CA LEU A 104 9.82 5.93 -1.36
C LEU A 104 10.35 4.51 -1.25
N ILE A 105 9.48 3.52 -1.49
CA ILE A 105 9.86 2.11 -1.50
C ILE A 105 10.24 1.65 -2.90
N VAL A 106 9.37 1.93 -3.87
CA VAL A 106 9.56 1.50 -5.26
C VAL A 106 8.69 2.34 -6.20
N ASP A 107 9.16 2.56 -7.42
CA ASP A 107 8.45 3.26 -8.49
C ASP A 107 8.11 2.30 -9.64
N TYR A 108 7.58 2.80 -10.77
CA TYR A 108 7.15 2.02 -11.92
C TYR A 108 6.05 0.99 -11.60
N VAL A 109 5.24 1.28 -10.57
CA VAL A 109 4.12 0.45 -10.16
C VAL A 109 2.90 0.73 -11.07
N GLN A 110 2.18 -0.31 -11.47
CA GLN A 110 0.91 -0.21 -12.18
C GLN A 110 -0.27 -0.37 -11.22
N ASP A 111 -0.11 -1.24 -10.23
CA ASP A 111 -1.11 -1.45 -9.21
C ASP A 111 -0.53 -2.13 -7.97
N LEU A 112 -1.21 -1.93 -6.83
CA LEU A 112 -0.96 -2.62 -5.58
C LEU A 112 -2.31 -3.09 -5.02
N ILE A 113 -2.44 -4.39 -4.82
CA ILE A 113 -3.68 -5.05 -4.44
C ILE A 113 -3.44 -5.80 -3.13
N PHE A 114 -4.34 -5.61 -2.16
CA PHE A 114 -4.31 -6.31 -0.88
C PHE A 114 -5.63 -7.04 -0.64
N ASN A 115 -5.59 -8.36 -0.46
CA ASN A 115 -6.78 -9.16 -0.16
C ASN A 115 -6.65 -9.75 1.25
N ALA A 116 -7.65 -9.50 2.11
CA ALA A 116 -7.75 -10.13 3.42
C ALA A 116 -8.36 -11.52 3.28
N ILE A 117 -7.67 -12.53 3.81
CA ILE A 117 -8.08 -13.94 3.73
C ILE A 117 -8.33 -14.47 5.14
N ASP A 118 -9.44 -15.17 5.34
CA ASP A 118 -9.80 -15.84 6.59
C ASP A 118 -9.09 -17.20 6.78
N GLU A 119 -9.52 -17.98 7.77
CA GLU A 119 -8.89 -19.25 8.13
C GLU A 119 -9.24 -20.39 7.17
N GLU A 120 -10.37 -20.28 6.49
CA GLU A 120 -10.80 -21.20 5.43
C GLU A 120 -10.14 -20.89 4.09
N GLY A 121 -9.33 -19.83 4.00
CA GLY A 121 -8.71 -19.41 2.75
C GLY A 121 -9.66 -18.59 1.85
N LEU A 122 -10.76 -18.08 2.40
CA LEU A 122 -11.76 -17.29 1.68
C LEU A 122 -11.48 -15.80 1.77
N LEU A 123 -11.84 -15.09 0.69
CA LEU A 123 -11.70 -13.64 0.62
C LEU A 123 -12.73 -12.94 1.54
N ILE A 124 -12.23 -12.12 2.46
CA ILE A 124 -13.06 -11.23 3.27
C ILE A 124 -13.33 -9.95 2.47
N ASN A 125 -14.52 -9.87 1.87
CA ASN A 125 -14.96 -8.72 1.07
C ASN A 125 -16.30 -8.15 1.60
N PRO A 126 -16.40 -6.84 1.88
CA PRO A 126 -15.32 -5.86 1.93
C PRO A 126 -14.30 -6.20 3.03
N PRO A 127 -13.04 -5.74 2.90
CA PRO A 127 -12.07 -5.86 3.99
C PRO A 127 -12.64 -5.28 5.29
N PRO A 128 -12.41 -5.92 6.44
CA PRO A 128 -13.04 -5.53 7.69
C PRO A 128 -12.48 -4.19 8.17
N THR A 129 -13.34 -3.33 8.69
CA THR A 129 -12.96 -2.09 9.38
C THR A 129 -13.73 -2.01 10.71
N PRO A 130 -13.30 -1.17 11.66
CA PRO A 130 -14.00 -1.04 12.94
C PRO A 130 -15.47 -0.61 12.86
N SER A 131 -15.90 -0.06 11.71
CA SER A 131 -17.23 0.53 11.54
C SER A 131 -18.08 -0.14 10.45
N ASN A 132 -17.54 -1.07 9.66
CA ASN A 132 -18.29 -1.70 8.59
C ASN A 132 -18.99 -3.00 9.04
N ALA A 133 -19.81 -3.57 8.15
CA ALA A 133 -20.56 -4.80 8.40
C ALA A 133 -19.68 -6.04 8.67
N LYS A 134 -18.39 -5.98 8.35
CA LYS A 134 -17.41 -7.06 8.56
C LYS A 134 -16.50 -6.80 9.76
N LYS A 135 -16.82 -5.86 10.65
CA LYS A 135 -16.00 -5.53 11.84
C LYS A 135 -15.60 -6.75 12.69
N ASP A 136 -16.46 -7.77 12.78
CA ASP A 136 -16.20 -8.98 13.57
C ASP A 136 -15.15 -9.91 12.93
N TYR A 137 -14.75 -9.61 11.68
CA TYR A 137 -13.68 -10.29 10.96
C TYR A 137 -12.32 -9.60 11.12
N LEU A 138 -12.24 -8.47 11.84
CA LEU A 138 -11.00 -7.70 11.99
C LEU A 138 -9.84 -8.54 12.58
N TYR A 139 -10.17 -9.44 13.50
CA TYR A 139 -9.23 -10.39 14.15
C TYR A 139 -9.30 -11.80 13.55
N LYS A 140 -10.07 -11.98 12.46
CA LYS A 140 -10.19 -13.25 11.73
C LYS A 140 -9.36 -13.30 10.46
N ILE A 141 -8.69 -12.20 10.10
CA ILE A 141 -7.73 -12.20 8.99
C ILE A 141 -6.55 -13.10 9.39
N LYS A 142 -6.28 -14.14 8.60
CA LYS A 142 -5.14 -15.06 8.81
C LYS A 142 -3.99 -14.80 7.85
N THR A 143 -4.32 -14.38 6.63
CA THR A 143 -3.34 -14.07 5.59
C THR A 143 -3.75 -12.81 4.85
N VAL A 144 -2.77 -12.04 4.40
CA VAL A 144 -2.97 -10.97 3.42
C VAL A 144 -2.26 -11.37 2.14
N ASP A 145 -3.03 -11.55 1.07
CA ASP A 145 -2.50 -11.73 -0.27
C ASP A 145 -2.17 -10.36 -0.86
N ILE A 146 -0.98 -10.25 -1.42
CA ILE A 146 -0.41 -9.02 -1.95
C ILE A 146 -0.06 -9.27 -3.42
N ALA A 147 -0.62 -8.48 -4.32
CA ALA A 147 -0.14 -8.43 -5.71
C ALA A 147 0.43 -7.05 -6.01
N LEU A 148 1.71 -7.06 -6.37
CA LEU A 148 2.44 -5.91 -6.85
C LEU A 148 2.60 -6.02 -8.36
N ASN A 149 1.92 -5.14 -9.09
CA ASN A 149 2.04 -5.04 -10.53
C ASN A 149 3.08 -3.96 -10.86
N VAL A 150 4.16 -4.34 -11.52
CA VAL A 150 5.22 -3.43 -11.97
C VAL A 150 5.29 -3.39 -13.48
N ARG A 151 5.91 -2.35 -14.01
CA ARG A 151 6.27 -2.27 -15.43
C ARG A 151 7.75 -2.06 -15.64
N SER A 152 8.25 -2.43 -16.82
CA SER A 152 9.61 -2.14 -17.24
C SER A 152 9.88 -0.63 -17.25
N THR A 153 11.13 -0.25 -16.96
CA THR A 153 11.54 1.17 -16.93
C THR A 153 11.63 1.78 -18.33
N LYS A 154 11.89 0.96 -19.34
CA LYS A 154 11.97 1.30 -20.76
C LYS A 154 10.98 0.50 -21.59
N GLU A 155 10.74 0.95 -22.81
CA GLU A 155 9.98 0.19 -23.80
C GLU A 155 10.67 -1.17 -24.01
N PHE A 156 9.90 -2.25 -23.85
CA PHE A 156 10.38 -3.63 -23.99
C PHE A 156 9.94 -4.22 -25.35
N PHE A 157 8.73 -3.89 -25.78
CA PHE A 157 8.15 -4.42 -27.02
C PHE A 157 8.37 -3.49 -28.21
N ARG A 158 8.48 -4.07 -29.41
CA ARG A 158 8.59 -3.31 -30.67
C ARG A 158 7.32 -2.50 -30.97
N ASN A 159 6.16 -3.12 -30.77
CA ASN A 159 4.85 -2.57 -31.12
C ASN A 159 3.98 -2.32 -29.89
N LYS A 160 3.19 -1.23 -29.93
CA LYS A 160 2.18 -0.94 -28.91
C LYS A 160 1.08 -2.00 -28.98
N LYS A 161 0.74 -2.59 -27.84
CA LYS A 161 -0.33 -3.58 -27.73
C LYS A 161 -0.94 -3.50 -26.33
N LYS A 162 -2.25 -3.70 -26.23
CA LYS A 162 -2.92 -3.97 -24.95
C LYS A 162 -2.44 -5.31 -24.40
N ARG A 163 -2.03 -5.32 -23.14
CA ARG A 163 -1.55 -6.52 -22.46
C ARG A 163 -2.14 -6.56 -21.06
N ASP A 164 -2.66 -7.73 -20.74
CA ASP A 164 -3.30 -8.02 -19.47
C ASP A 164 -2.21 -8.36 -18.45
N PHE A 165 -2.52 -8.19 -17.17
CA PHE A 165 -1.67 -8.59 -16.06
C PHE A 165 -2.53 -9.16 -14.93
N PHE A 166 -1.93 -9.94 -14.04
CA PHE A 166 -2.70 -10.61 -13.00
C PHE A 166 -3.13 -9.62 -11.91
N ALA A 167 -4.40 -9.65 -11.53
CA ALA A 167 -4.99 -8.73 -10.54
C ALA A 167 -5.75 -9.45 -9.42
N LEU A 168 -5.28 -10.63 -8.99
CA LEU A 168 -5.86 -11.41 -7.88
C LEU A 168 -7.39 -11.59 -8.01
N GLY A 169 -7.87 -11.87 -9.22
CA GLY A 169 -9.30 -12.08 -9.49
C GLY A 169 -10.13 -10.80 -9.70
N ASP A 170 -9.53 -9.60 -9.59
CA ASP A 170 -10.21 -8.34 -9.86
C ASP A 170 -10.11 -7.94 -11.35
N LYS A 171 -11.13 -8.34 -12.12
CA LYS A 171 -11.23 -8.06 -13.57
C LYS A 171 -11.28 -6.56 -13.91
N ALA A 172 -11.64 -5.69 -12.96
CA ALA A 172 -11.62 -4.25 -13.20
C ALA A 172 -10.18 -3.69 -13.27
N ARG A 173 -9.19 -4.49 -12.84
CA ARG A 173 -7.81 -4.09 -12.64
C ARG A 173 -6.79 -4.88 -13.46
N ASP A 174 -7.17 -6.02 -14.05
CA ASP A 174 -6.27 -6.94 -14.79
C ASP A 174 -5.73 -6.44 -16.15
N GLY A 175 -5.90 -5.15 -16.46
CA GLY A 175 -5.49 -4.57 -17.74
C GLY A 175 -6.17 -5.11 -19.00
N SER A 176 -7.21 -5.95 -18.87
CA SER A 176 -7.91 -6.57 -20.00
C SER A 176 -8.99 -5.69 -20.63
N GLY A 177 -9.24 -5.95 -21.92
CA GLY A 177 -10.35 -5.37 -22.69
C GLY A 177 -10.38 -3.83 -22.71
N ALA A 178 -11.34 -3.28 -21.96
CA ALA A 178 -11.59 -1.84 -21.80
C ALA A 178 -11.62 -1.41 -20.33
N ASN A 179 -11.02 -2.19 -19.42
CA ASN A 179 -11.00 -1.84 -18.00
C ASN A 179 -10.15 -0.59 -17.69
N THR A 180 -10.21 -0.15 -16.43
CA THR A 180 -9.64 1.12 -15.99
C THR A 180 -8.10 1.16 -16.04
N LYS A 181 -7.44 0.00 -16.05
CA LYS A 181 -5.98 -0.15 -16.07
C LYS A 181 -5.43 -0.54 -17.45
N VAL A 182 -6.26 -0.70 -18.48
CA VAL A 182 -5.81 -0.99 -19.86
C VAL A 182 -4.81 0.05 -20.33
N LYS A 183 -3.67 -0.41 -20.84
CA LYS A 183 -2.66 0.45 -21.48
C LYS A 183 -2.28 -0.11 -22.84
N ASN A 184 -2.40 0.71 -23.88
CA ASN A 184 -1.91 0.38 -25.22
C ASN A 184 -0.50 0.95 -25.41
N ASP A 185 0.51 0.21 -24.93
CA ASP A 185 1.90 0.67 -24.93
C ASP A 185 2.90 -0.47 -25.18
N LYS A 186 4.18 -0.15 -25.01
CA LYS A 186 5.33 -1.04 -25.28
C LYS A 186 6.01 -1.51 -24.00
N PHE A 187 5.45 -1.27 -22.82
CA PHE A 187 6.08 -1.65 -21.56
C PHE A 187 5.73 -3.10 -21.20
N LEU A 188 6.71 -3.86 -20.72
CA LEU A 188 6.48 -5.15 -20.09
C LEU A 188 5.85 -4.92 -18.72
N ARG A 189 4.89 -5.77 -18.34
CA ARG A 189 4.26 -5.76 -17.02
C ARG A 189 4.41 -7.13 -16.41
N GLU A 190 4.78 -7.15 -15.14
CA GLU A 190 4.89 -8.38 -14.37
C GLU A 190 4.16 -8.21 -13.04
N THR A 191 3.61 -9.31 -12.55
CA THR A 191 2.90 -9.36 -11.27
C THR A 191 3.71 -10.22 -10.32
N ILE A 192 4.08 -9.64 -9.18
CA ILE A 192 4.67 -10.37 -8.06
C ILE A 192 3.54 -10.61 -7.06
N VAL A 193 3.32 -11.88 -6.71
CA VAL A 193 2.30 -12.28 -5.73
C VAL A 193 2.99 -12.84 -4.49
N VAL A 194 2.60 -12.33 -3.33
CA VAL A 194 3.11 -12.76 -2.02
C VAL A 194 1.93 -12.92 -1.07
N SER A 195 1.90 -14.03 -0.34
CA SER A 195 0.96 -14.24 0.77
C SER A 195 1.69 -14.07 2.09
N ALA A 196 1.22 -13.15 2.93
CA ALA A 196 1.81 -12.85 4.23
C ALA A 196 0.89 -13.30 5.37
N HIS A 197 1.38 -14.21 6.22
CA HIS A 197 0.64 -14.64 7.40
C HIS A 197 0.62 -13.57 8.49
N VAL A 198 -0.55 -13.26 9.02
CA VAL A 198 -0.77 -12.23 10.04
C VAL A 198 -1.03 -12.86 11.41
N ARG A 199 -0.06 -13.66 11.88
CA ARG A 199 -0.17 -14.53 13.08
C ARG A 199 -0.55 -13.78 14.37
N ASN A 200 -0.17 -12.51 14.47
CA ASN A 200 -0.39 -11.71 15.68
C ASN A 200 -1.78 -11.07 15.76
N LEU A 201 -2.64 -11.23 14.74
CA LEU A 201 -3.99 -10.66 14.72
C LEU A 201 -5.04 -11.48 15.47
N GLY A 202 -4.74 -12.73 15.85
CA GLY A 202 -5.69 -13.66 16.49
C GLY A 202 -5.23 -14.20 17.84
N LEU A 203 -4.18 -13.64 18.44
CA LEU A 203 -3.73 -13.97 19.79
C LEU A 203 -4.42 -13.02 20.78
N GLN A 204 -5.65 -13.33 21.15
CA GLN A 204 -6.33 -12.70 22.28
C GLN A 204 -6.96 -13.77 23.16
#